data_AF-A0A2D7LK73-F1
#
_entry.id   AF-A0A2D7LK73-F1
#
_cell.length_a   1.000
_cell.length_b   1.000
_cell.length_c   1.000
_cell.angle_alpha   90.00
_cell.angle_beta   90.00
_cell.angle_gamma   90.00
#
_symmetry.space_group_name_H-M   'P 1'
#
loop_
_entity.id
_entity.type
_entity.pdbx_description
1 polymer ?
#
loop_
_entity_poly.entity_id
_entity_poly.type
_entity_poly.pdbx_seq_one_letter_code
_entity_poly.pdbx_strand_id
1 'polypeptide(L)'
;MPSVSKQQQKFFGVVKAMQKGDTPKKGKAGKAAKSMSKDDVDDFASTKHKGLPKKVKKEMKVRELIKKLVREIMTEEQITEALDAKKIKKELNNSLKGVRKNNFTLARELNKINKTKAKQVMVLYKRYIIEYQIRIEKILRDVK
;
A
#
# COMPACT_ATOMS: atom_id res chain seq x y z
N MET A 1 1.12 0.74 36.88
CA MET A 1 1.82 0.52 35.59
C MET A 1 0.80 0.23 34.49
N PRO A 2 0.85 0.87 33.31
CA PRO A 2 -0.16 0.66 32.26
C PRO A 2 0.05 -0.64 31.47
N SER A 3 -1.00 -1.13 30.83
CA SER A 3 -0.95 -2.29 29.93
C SER A 3 -0.10 -2.01 28.69
N VAL A 4 0.66 -2.99 28.21
CA VAL A 4 1.48 -2.86 26.97
C VAL A 4 0.87 -3.57 25.76
N SER A 5 -0.26 -4.27 25.94
CA SER A 5 -1.05 -4.84 24.85
C SER A 5 -2.54 -4.83 25.13
N LYS A 6 -3.35 -4.91 24.07
CA LYS A 6 -4.81 -5.04 24.14
C LYS A 6 -5.23 -6.30 24.91
N GLN A 7 -4.48 -7.39 24.79
CA GLN A 7 -4.76 -8.62 25.54
C GLN A 7 -4.56 -8.46 27.04
N GLN A 8 -3.49 -7.78 27.46
CA GLN A 8 -3.28 -7.48 28.89
C GLN A 8 -4.37 -6.55 29.42
N GLN A 9 -4.69 -5.48 28.69
CA GLN A 9 -5.74 -4.55 29.07
C GLN A 9 -7.10 -5.26 29.23
N LYS A 10 -7.45 -6.16 28.31
CA LYS A 10 -8.66 -6.99 28.41
C LYS A 10 -8.62 -7.96 29.59
N PHE A 11 -7.49 -8.62 29.82
CA PHE A 11 -7.32 -9.52 30.96
C PHE A 11 -7.55 -8.77 32.28
N PHE A 12 -6.94 -7.60 32.44
CA PHE A 12 -7.11 -6.79 33.63
C PHE A 12 -8.49 -6.15 33.75
N GLY A 13 -9.18 -5.89 32.63
CA GLY A 13 -10.61 -5.53 32.65
C GLY A 13 -11.48 -6.63 33.26
N VAL A 14 -11.20 -7.91 32.93
CA VAL A 14 -11.89 -9.06 33.54
C VAL A 14 -11.52 -9.20 35.02
N VAL A 15 -10.24 -9.05 35.37
CA VAL A 15 -9.78 -9.08 36.78
C VAL A 15 -10.47 -7.99 37.60
N LYS A 16 -10.61 -6.78 37.05
CA LYS A 16 -11.31 -5.65 37.68
C LYS A 16 -12.78 -5.97 37.94
N ALA A 17 -13.48 -6.53 36.95
CA ALA A 17 -14.88 -6.96 37.10
C ALA A 17 -15.02 -8.04 38.20
N MET A 18 -14.08 -8.98 38.26
CA MET A 18 -14.05 -10.01 39.30
C MET A 18 -13.73 -9.46 40.70
N GLN A 19 -12.89 -8.42 40.81
CA GLN A 19 -12.64 -7.72 42.07
C GLN A 19 -13.86 -6.94 42.56
N LYS A 20 -14.63 -6.35 41.64
CA LYS A 20 -15.88 -5.64 41.92
C LYS A 20 -17.04 -6.56 42.33
N GLY A 21 -16.97 -7.84 41.95
CA GLY A 21 -18.02 -8.83 42.23
C GLY A 21 -18.98 -9.06 41.06
N ASP A 22 -18.78 -8.37 39.92
CA ASP A 22 -19.63 -8.49 38.72
C ASP A 22 -19.53 -9.88 38.08
N THR A 23 -18.44 -10.61 38.33
CA THR A 23 -18.19 -11.95 37.78
C THR A 23 -17.51 -12.86 38.80
N PRO A 24 -17.76 -14.19 38.77
CA PRO A 24 -17.18 -15.13 39.72
C PRO A 24 -15.66 -15.26 39.53
N LYS A 25 -14.91 -15.27 40.65
CA LYS A 25 -13.43 -15.37 40.67
C LYS A 25 -12.94 -16.78 40.30
N LYS A 26 -13.08 -17.16 39.03
CA LYS A 26 -12.65 -18.45 38.47
C LYS A 26 -11.45 -18.30 37.53
N GLY A 27 -10.66 -19.37 37.38
CA GLY A 27 -9.51 -19.43 36.46
C GLY A 27 -8.36 -18.49 36.81
N LYS A 28 -7.53 -18.17 35.80
CA LYS A 28 -6.32 -17.33 35.98
C LYS A 28 -6.65 -15.89 36.40
N ALA A 29 -7.72 -15.31 35.85
CA ALA A 29 -8.19 -13.98 36.23
C ALA A 29 -8.70 -13.95 37.69
N GLY A 30 -9.40 -15.01 38.13
CA GLY A 30 -9.85 -15.13 39.51
C GLY A 30 -8.72 -15.20 40.53
N LYS A 31 -7.60 -15.86 40.18
CA LYS A 31 -6.39 -15.87 41.02
C LYS A 31 -5.78 -14.46 41.13
N ALA A 32 -5.60 -13.78 39.99
CA ALA A 32 -5.10 -12.41 39.98
C ALA A 32 -6.01 -11.44 40.76
N ALA A 33 -7.33 -11.62 40.68
CA ALA A 33 -8.31 -10.80 41.41
C ALA A 33 -8.25 -11.00 42.93
N LYS A 34 -7.68 -12.10 43.42
CA LYS A 34 -7.48 -12.35 44.86
C LYS A 34 -6.14 -11.82 45.35
N SER A 35 -5.11 -11.83 44.50
CA SER A 35 -3.74 -11.52 44.89
C SER A 35 -3.29 -10.09 44.59
N MET A 36 -3.91 -9.42 43.61
CA MET A 36 -3.52 -8.07 43.18
C MET A 36 -4.35 -6.98 43.86
N SER A 37 -3.73 -5.82 44.08
CA SER A 37 -4.42 -4.63 44.58
C SER A 37 -5.46 -4.12 43.57
N LYS A 38 -6.43 -3.33 44.04
CA LYS A 38 -7.42 -2.70 43.15
C LYS A 38 -6.78 -1.65 42.25
N ASP A 39 -5.82 -0.90 42.79
CA ASP A 39 -5.18 0.23 42.11
C ASP A 39 -4.29 -0.27 40.96
N ASP A 40 -3.48 -1.31 41.20
CA ASP A 40 -2.67 -1.91 40.14
C ASP A 40 -3.53 -2.44 39.00
N VAL A 41 -4.64 -3.12 39.33
CA VAL A 41 -5.56 -3.65 38.34
C VAL A 41 -6.25 -2.52 37.56
N ASP A 42 -6.56 -1.41 38.21
CA ASP A 42 -7.15 -0.24 37.56
C ASP A 42 -6.19 0.40 36.56
N ASP A 43 -4.92 0.59 36.93
CA ASP A 43 -3.88 1.09 36.02
C ASP A 43 -3.79 0.29 34.72
N PHE A 44 -3.81 -1.04 34.84
CA PHE A 44 -3.77 -1.91 33.67
C PHE A 44 -5.07 -1.89 32.86
N ALA A 45 -6.23 -1.85 33.53
CA ALA A 45 -7.54 -1.90 32.88
C ALA A 45 -7.93 -0.58 32.19
N SER A 46 -7.53 0.56 32.77
CA SER A 46 -7.83 1.92 32.30
C SER A 46 -6.99 2.37 31.10
N THR A 47 -5.96 1.59 30.71
CA THR A 47 -5.10 1.90 29.57
C THR A 47 -5.92 2.02 28.28
N LYS A 48 -5.81 3.15 27.56
CA LYS A 48 -6.54 3.41 26.30
C LYS A 48 -6.27 2.33 25.26
N HIS A 49 -7.30 1.73 24.66
CA HIS A 49 -7.14 0.65 23.68
C HIS A 49 -6.51 1.10 22.33
N LYS A 50 -6.58 2.39 21.99
CA LYS A 50 -6.06 2.94 20.73
C LYS A 50 -4.53 3.00 20.78
N GLY A 51 -3.89 2.55 19.71
CA GLY A 51 -2.42 2.57 19.58
C GLY A 51 -1.70 1.33 20.13
N LEU A 52 -2.36 0.48 20.92
CA LEU A 52 -1.71 -0.74 21.45
C LEU A 52 -1.76 -1.92 20.45
N PRO A 53 -0.71 -2.75 20.42
CA PRO A 53 -0.73 -4.00 19.66
C PRO A 53 -1.69 -5.02 20.29
N LYS A 54 -2.15 -5.99 19.48
CA LYS A 54 -2.99 -7.10 19.97
C LYS A 54 -2.26 -7.91 21.06
N LYS A 55 -0.99 -8.24 20.81
CA LYS A 55 -0.06 -8.92 21.73
C LYS A 55 1.34 -8.36 21.47
N VAL A 56 2.13 -8.14 22.52
CA VAL A 56 3.54 -7.78 22.34
C VAL A 56 4.31 -9.02 21.87
N LYS A 57 4.96 -8.92 20.71
CA LYS A 57 5.86 -9.96 20.20
C LYS A 57 7.32 -9.60 20.47
N LYS A 58 8.23 -10.60 20.51
CA LYS A 58 9.65 -10.37 20.75
C LYS A 58 10.27 -9.48 19.67
N GLU A 59 9.89 -9.67 18.42
CA GLU A 59 10.39 -8.90 17.27
C GLU A 59 10.02 -7.42 17.37
N MET A 60 8.89 -7.09 18.02
CA MET A 60 8.52 -5.69 18.26
C MET A 60 9.46 -5.03 19.26
N LYS A 61 9.82 -5.72 20.35
CA LYS A 61 10.79 -5.22 21.33
C LYS A 61 12.16 -5.03 20.69
N VAL A 62 12.59 -5.99 19.87
CA VAL A 62 13.85 -5.90 19.10
C VAL A 62 13.81 -4.70 18.16
N ARG A 63 12.71 -4.49 17.43
CA ARG A 63 12.56 -3.30 16.56
C ARG A 63 12.61 -1.98 17.34
N GLU A 64 12.04 -1.91 18.54
CA GLU A 64 12.09 -0.71 19.37
C GLU A 64 13.50 -0.45 19.91
N LEU A 65 14.22 -1.50 20.31
CA LEU A 65 15.62 -1.41 20.72
C LEU A 65 16.50 -0.94 19.55
N ILE A 66 16.35 -1.55 18.37
CA ILE A 66 17.07 -1.12 17.16
C ILE A 66 16.75 0.34 16.85
N LYS A 67 15.48 0.78 16.95
CA LYS A 67 15.13 2.19 16.73
C LYS A 67 15.78 3.15 17.72
N LYS A 68 15.91 2.76 18.99
CA LYS A 68 16.59 3.57 20.01
C LYS A 68 18.09 3.65 19.73
N LEU A 69 18.72 2.49 19.52
CA LEU A 69 20.13 2.39 19.17
C LEU A 69 20.46 3.20 17.91
N VAL A 70 19.65 3.09 16.85
CA VAL A 70 19.84 3.86 15.62
C VAL A 70 19.72 5.37 15.86
N ARG A 71 18.83 5.82 16.75
CA ARG A 71 18.73 7.25 17.12
C ARG A 71 19.88 7.75 17.98
N GLU A 72 20.45 6.87 18.80
CA GLU A 72 21.60 7.19 19.66
C GLU A 72 22.92 7.17 18.87
N ILE A 73 23.01 6.34 17.82
CA ILE A 73 24.22 6.16 17.01
C ILE A 73 24.25 7.10 15.79
N MET A 74 23.09 7.41 15.19
CA MET A 74 23.04 8.33 14.04
C MET A 74 23.03 9.78 14.53
N THR A 75 23.90 10.61 13.95
CA THR A 75 23.91 12.06 14.21
C THR A 75 22.64 12.73 13.66
N GLU A 76 22.26 13.89 14.20
CA GLU A 76 21.09 14.63 13.73
C GLU A 76 21.16 14.91 12.21
N GLU A 77 22.36 15.14 11.69
CA GLU A 77 22.66 15.35 10.27
C GLU A 77 22.37 14.11 9.40
N GLN A 78 22.73 12.91 9.85
CA GLN A 78 22.42 11.68 9.11
C GLN A 78 20.91 11.37 9.11
N ILE A 79 20.20 11.82 10.14
CA ILE A 79 18.74 11.67 10.23
C ILE A 79 18.05 12.64 9.27
N THR A 80 18.49 13.90 9.18
CA THR A 80 17.93 14.89 8.25
C THR A 80 18.16 14.49 6.80
N GLU A 81 19.36 14.07 6.42
CA GLU A 81 19.65 13.57 5.06
C GLU A 81 18.76 12.37 4.67
N ALA A 82 18.55 11.42 5.60
CA ALA A 82 17.68 10.27 5.35
C ALA A 82 16.19 10.65 5.20
N LEU A 83 15.74 11.70 5.89
CA LEU A 83 14.40 12.24 5.76
C LEU A 83 14.22 12.97 4.42
N ASP A 84 15.21 13.75 4.02
CA ASP A 84 15.22 14.45 2.73
C ASP A 84 15.26 13.45 1.57
N ALA A 85 16.10 12.43 1.64
CA ALA A 85 16.13 11.35 0.65
C ALA A 85 14.78 10.63 0.51
N LYS A 86 14.05 10.40 1.62
CA LYS A 86 12.69 9.83 1.58
C LYS A 86 11.68 10.76 0.93
N LYS A 87 11.76 12.05 1.21
CA LYS A 87 10.87 13.07 0.63
C LYS A 87 11.11 13.18 -0.88
N ILE A 88 12.36 13.29 -1.29
CA ILE A 88 12.81 13.29 -2.69
C ILE A 88 12.32 12.02 -3.41
N LYS A 89 12.52 10.83 -2.82
CA LYS A 89 12.06 9.56 -3.42
C LYS A 89 10.54 9.51 -3.59
N LYS A 90 9.78 10.08 -2.67
CA LYS A 90 8.31 10.14 -2.74
C LYS A 90 7.86 11.08 -3.87
N GLU A 91 8.46 12.25 -3.96
CA GLU A 91 8.17 13.24 -5.02
C GLU A 91 8.54 12.68 -6.40
N LEU A 92 9.72 12.09 -6.54
CA LEU A 92 10.17 11.43 -7.76
C LEU A 92 9.19 10.34 -8.22
N ASN A 93 8.72 9.49 -7.30
CA ASN A 93 7.75 8.45 -7.63
C ASN A 93 6.40 9.01 -8.10
N ASN A 94 5.96 10.14 -7.54
CA ASN A 94 4.73 10.78 -7.97
C ASN A 94 4.88 11.38 -9.38
N SER A 95 6.00 12.05 -9.66
CA SER A 95 6.31 12.57 -10.99
C SER A 95 6.41 11.46 -12.04
N LEU A 96 7.08 10.35 -11.71
CA LEU A 96 7.21 9.19 -12.61
C LEU A 96 5.87 8.51 -12.94
N LYS A 97 4.89 8.53 -12.03
CA LYS A 97 3.54 7.99 -12.30
C LYS A 97 2.84 8.77 -13.42
N GLY A 98 2.94 10.09 -13.41
CA GLY A 98 2.37 10.95 -14.46
C GLY A 98 3.00 10.66 -15.83
N VAL A 99 4.33 10.62 -15.88
CA VAL A 99 5.09 10.32 -17.12
C VAL A 99 4.73 8.95 -17.69
N ARG A 100 4.67 7.90 -16.85
CA ARG A 100 4.28 6.55 -17.30
C ARG A 100 2.88 6.51 -17.91
N LYS A 101 1.92 7.21 -17.30
CA LYS A 101 0.54 7.27 -17.82
C LYS A 101 0.50 7.95 -19.18
N ASN A 102 1.22 9.06 -19.35
CA ASN A 102 1.26 9.80 -20.61
C ASN A 102 1.93 8.98 -21.73
N ASN A 103 3.06 8.34 -21.45
CA ASN A 103 3.75 7.49 -22.42
C ASN A 103 2.87 6.32 -22.90
N PHE A 104 2.08 5.73 -22.00
CA PHE A 104 1.15 4.67 -22.36
C PHE A 104 0.01 5.17 -23.27
N THR A 105 -0.53 6.36 -23.01
CA THR A 105 -1.55 6.98 -23.85
C THR A 105 -1.01 7.31 -25.24
N LEU A 106 0.17 7.93 -25.32
CA LEU A 106 0.86 8.24 -26.57
C LEU A 106 1.14 6.97 -27.39
N ALA A 107 1.61 5.90 -26.76
CA ALA A 107 1.83 4.62 -27.44
C ALA A 107 0.53 4.04 -28.04
N ARG A 108 -0.61 4.20 -27.37
CA ARG A 108 -1.91 3.78 -27.91
C ARG A 108 -2.34 4.64 -29.09
N GLU A 109 -2.15 5.95 -29.01
CA GLU A 109 -2.49 6.88 -30.09
C GLU A 109 -1.64 6.62 -31.33
N LEU A 110 -0.33 6.43 -31.17
CA LEU A 110 0.59 6.07 -32.26
C LEU A 110 0.15 4.77 -32.95
N ASN A 111 -0.22 3.74 -32.18
CA ASN A 111 -0.70 2.49 -32.76
C ASN A 111 -2.00 2.67 -33.55
N LYS A 112 -2.93 3.50 -33.06
CA LYS A 112 -4.16 3.84 -33.80
C LYS A 112 -3.83 4.54 -35.11
N ILE A 113 -2.94 5.55 -35.07
CA ILE A 113 -2.52 6.30 -36.26
C ILE A 113 -1.88 5.37 -37.29
N ASN A 114 -0.97 4.49 -36.87
CA ASN A 114 -0.31 3.53 -37.76
C ASN A 114 -1.32 2.59 -38.42
N LYS A 115 -2.30 2.09 -37.67
CA LYS A 115 -3.38 1.25 -38.22
C LYS A 115 -4.22 2.00 -39.25
N THR A 116 -4.53 3.27 -39.01
CA THR A 116 -5.29 4.11 -39.96
C THR A 116 -4.49 4.38 -41.22
N LYS A 117 -3.20 4.74 -41.09
CA LYS A 117 -2.31 4.94 -42.24
C LYS A 117 -2.19 3.68 -43.10
N ALA A 118 -2.02 2.51 -42.48
CA ALA A 118 -1.99 1.24 -43.20
C ALA A 118 -3.28 0.97 -43.99
N LYS A 119 -4.45 1.27 -43.41
CA LYS A 119 -5.74 1.17 -44.13
C LYS A 119 -5.81 2.13 -45.32
N GLN A 120 -5.37 3.37 -45.17
CA GLN A 120 -5.36 4.35 -46.25
C GLN A 120 -4.49 3.89 -47.42
N VAL A 121 -3.28 3.38 -47.14
CA VAL A 121 -2.38 2.83 -48.16
C VAL A 121 -3.04 1.65 -48.90
N MET A 122 -3.70 0.74 -48.19
CA MET A 122 -4.42 -0.37 -48.81
C MET A 122 -5.55 0.08 -49.73
N VAL A 123 -6.29 1.15 -49.36
CA VAL A 123 -7.35 1.71 -50.19
C VAL A 123 -6.77 2.32 -51.48
N LEU A 124 -5.68 3.07 -51.37
CA LEU A 124 -4.99 3.65 -52.53
C LEU A 124 -4.48 2.56 -53.47
N TYR A 125 -3.87 1.50 -52.93
CA TYR A 125 -3.37 0.38 -53.73
C TYR A 125 -4.49 -0.36 -54.46
N LYS A 126 -5.62 -0.62 -53.78
CA LYS A 126 -6.81 -1.20 -54.43
C LYS A 126 -7.34 -0.33 -55.56
N ARG A 127 -7.41 0.99 -55.34
CA ARG A 127 -7.86 1.95 -56.37
C ARG A 127 -6.93 1.91 -57.58
N TYR A 128 -5.62 1.91 -57.36
CA TYR A 128 -4.62 1.80 -58.41
C TYR A 128 -4.82 0.52 -59.25
N ILE A 129 -4.97 -0.65 -58.61
CA ILE A 129 -5.21 -1.91 -59.33
C ILE A 129 -6.47 -1.84 -60.20
N ILE A 130 -7.56 -1.30 -59.66
CA ILE A 130 -8.83 -1.16 -60.40
C ILE A 130 -8.65 -0.24 -61.61
N GLU A 131 -7.99 0.91 -61.44
CA GLU A 131 -7.74 1.84 -62.54
C GLU A 131 -6.87 1.21 -63.65
N TYR A 132 -5.91 0.38 -63.27
CA TYR A 132 -5.11 -0.40 -64.22
C TYR A 132 -5.95 -1.47 -64.95
N GLN A 133 -6.79 -2.21 -64.24
CA GLN A 133 -7.67 -3.22 -64.85
C GLN A 133 -8.64 -2.58 -65.85
N ILE A 134 -9.29 -1.48 -65.47
CA ILE A 134 -10.19 -0.72 -66.37
C ILE A 134 -9.45 -0.27 -67.63
N ARG A 135 -8.21 0.22 -67.48
CA ARG A 135 -7.40 0.65 -68.63
C ARG A 135 -7.09 -0.51 -69.57
N ILE A 136 -6.71 -1.68 -69.04
CA ILE A 136 -6.45 -2.89 -69.83
C ILE A 136 -7.73 -3.34 -70.56
N GLU A 137 -8.86 -3.40 -69.87
CA GLU A 137 -10.15 -3.79 -70.47
C GLU A 137 -10.60 -2.83 -71.58
N LYS A 138 -10.28 -1.53 -71.44
CA LYS A 138 -10.55 -0.55 -72.50
C LYS A 138 -9.69 -0.83 -73.73
N ILE A 139 -8.39 -1.03 -73.54
CA ILE A 139 -7.46 -1.39 -74.64
C ILE A 139 -7.91 -2.70 -75.33
N LEU A 140 -8.28 -3.72 -74.57
CA LEU A 140 -8.73 -5.01 -75.13
C LEU A 140 -10.06 -4.91 -75.88
N ARG A 141 -10.95 -3.99 -75.50
CA ARG A 141 -12.19 -3.71 -76.25
C ARG A 141 -11.90 -3.02 -77.57
N ASP A 142 -10.96 -2.07 -77.59
CA ASP A 142 -10.63 -1.29 -78.78
C ASP A 142 -9.86 -2.12 -79.85
N VAL A 143 -9.35 -3.31 -79.48
CA VAL A 143 -8.61 -4.24 -80.36
C VAL A 143 -9.48 -5.37 -80.94
N LYS A 144 -10.73 -5.54 -80.46
CA LYS A 144 -11.72 -6.49 -80.99
C LYS A 144 -12.66 -5.82 -81.98
#